data_AF-U6D409-F1
#
_entry.id   AF-U6D409-F1
#
_cell.length_a   1.000
_cell.length_b   1.000
_cell.length_c   1.000
_cell.angle_alpha   90.00
_cell.angle_beta   90.00
_cell.angle_gamma   90.00
#
_symmetry.space_group_name_H-M   'P 1'
#
loop_
_entity.id
_entity.type
_entity.pdbx_description
1 polymer ?
#
loop_
_entity_poly.entity_id
_entity_poly.type
_entity_poly.pdbx_seq_one_letter_code
_entity_poly.pdbx_strand_id
1 'polypeptide(L)'
;SNLLNSKLFLTKFIHTLESQRTFSARDRAYVASLLTVALHGKLEYFTDILRTLLSDLVAQYVAKNPKLMLRRTETVVEKLLTNWMSICLYTFVRDSVGEPLYMLFRGIKHQVDKGPVDSVTGKAKYTLNDNRLLREDVEYRPLTLNALLAVGPGAGEAQGVPVKVLDCDTISQAKEKMLDQLYKGVPLAQRPDPRTLDVEWRSGVAGHLILSDEDVTSEVQGLWRRLNTLQHYKVPDGATVALVPCLTKHVLRENQDYVPGERTPMLEDVDEGGIRPWHLVKPSEEPEPPRPRRGSLRGGERERAKAIPEIYLTRLLSMKG
;
A
#
# COMPACT_ATOMS: atom_id res chain seq x y z
N SER A 1 29.09 11.84 22.80
CA SER A 1 29.59 10.66 22.07
C SER A 1 30.50 9.77 22.91
N ASN A 2 31.53 10.32 23.59
CA ASN A 2 32.52 9.50 24.30
C ASN A 2 31.97 8.54 25.37
N LEU A 3 30.93 8.94 26.11
CA LEU A 3 30.34 8.09 27.16
C LEU A 3 29.64 6.83 26.61
N LEU A 4 29.05 6.91 25.40
CA LEU A 4 28.42 5.76 24.74
C LEU A 4 29.44 4.69 24.30
N ASN A 5 30.72 5.04 24.23
CA ASN A 5 31.80 4.09 23.93
C ASN A 5 32.26 3.29 25.16
N SER A 6 31.77 3.64 26.36
CA SER A 6 32.00 2.82 27.55
C SER A 6 30.99 1.69 27.60
N LYS A 7 31.47 0.45 27.42
CA LYS A 7 30.63 -0.75 27.44
C LYS A 7 29.81 -0.85 28.72
N LEU A 8 30.45 -0.60 29.86
CA LEU A 8 29.80 -0.64 31.17
C LEU A 8 28.69 0.40 31.28
N PHE A 9 28.94 1.63 30.82
CA PHE A 9 27.93 2.69 30.84
C PHE A 9 26.74 2.31 29.96
N LEU A 10 27.00 1.91 28.71
CA LEU A 10 25.93 1.70 27.73
C LEU A 10 25.03 0.52 28.10
N THR A 11 25.59 -0.59 28.59
CA THR A 11 24.77 -1.72 29.06
C THR A 11 23.94 -1.34 30.28
N LYS A 12 24.52 -0.64 31.26
CA LYS A 12 23.78 -0.16 32.44
C LYS A 12 22.70 0.84 32.06
N PHE A 13 22.98 1.75 31.14
CA PHE A 13 22.02 2.72 30.63
C PHE A 13 20.79 2.03 30.02
N ILE A 14 21.00 1.04 29.13
CA ILE A 14 19.91 0.30 28.49
C ILE A 14 19.09 -0.46 29.54
N HIS A 15 19.73 -1.22 30.43
CA HIS A 15 19.05 -1.97 31.50
C HIS A 15 18.24 -1.05 32.43
N THR A 16 18.77 0.15 32.71
CA THR A 16 18.10 1.13 33.57
C THR A 16 16.84 1.67 32.90
N LEU A 17 16.90 1.97 31.60
CA LEU A 17 15.73 2.40 30.84
C LEU A 17 14.67 1.29 30.75
N GLU A 18 15.07 0.07 30.43
CA GLU A 18 14.12 -1.03 30.24
C GLU A 18 13.38 -1.44 31.51
N SER A 19 13.96 -1.18 32.68
CA SER A 19 13.31 -1.44 33.97
C SER A 19 12.21 -0.41 34.32
N GLN A 20 12.14 0.73 33.63
CA GLN A 20 11.12 1.74 33.87
C GLN A 20 9.77 1.32 33.27
N ARG A 21 8.71 1.36 34.08
CA ARG A 21 7.34 1.04 33.62
C ARG A 21 6.81 2.03 32.59
N THR A 22 7.29 3.28 32.63
CA THR A 22 6.93 4.33 31.68
C THR A 22 7.64 4.20 30.33
N PHE A 23 8.70 3.37 30.25
CA PHE A 23 9.44 3.15 29.01
C PHE A 23 8.72 2.11 28.16
N SER A 24 8.02 2.58 27.12
CA SER A 24 7.14 1.77 26.29
C SER A 24 7.92 0.93 25.26
N ALA A 25 7.25 -0.01 24.60
CA ALA A 25 7.84 -0.75 23.48
C ALA A 25 8.25 0.18 22.32
N ARG A 26 7.51 1.26 22.10
CA ARG A 26 7.85 2.31 21.12
C ARG A 26 9.16 3.01 21.49
N ASP A 27 9.33 3.39 22.76
CA ASP A 27 10.55 4.06 23.23
C ASP A 27 11.77 3.14 23.13
N ARG A 28 11.61 1.85 23.48
CA ARG A 28 12.65 0.83 23.31
C ARG A 28 13.12 0.73 21.86
N ALA A 29 12.18 0.64 20.92
CA ALA A 29 12.49 0.55 19.50
C ALA A 29 13.15 1.84 18.95
N TYR A 30 12.71 2.99 19.46
CA TYR A 30 13.26 4.29 19.10
C TYR A 30 14.70 4.45 19.60
N VAL A 31 14.95 4.18 20.89
CA VAL A 31 16.30 4.23 21.48
C VAL A 31 17.25 3.25 20.78
N ALA A 32 16.81 2.03 20.48
CA ALA A 32 17.62 1.07 19.72
C ALA A 32 18.06 1.65 18.37
N SER A 33 17.16 2.32 17.65
CA SER A 33 17.45 2.94 16.35
C SER A 33 18.39 4.14 16.48
N LEU A 34 18.20 4.99 17.50
CA LEU A 34 19.12 6.09 17.79
C LEU A 34 20.53 5.58 18.14
N LEU A 35 20.64 4.54 18.96
CA LEU A 35 21.93 3.90 19.29
C LEU A 35 22.58 3.29 18.05
N THR A 36 21.79 2.68 17.16
CA THR A 36 22.28 2.13 15.89
C THR A 36 22.93 3.23 15.05
N VAL A 37 22.25 4.37 14.87
CA VAL A 37 22.80 5.50 14.09
C VAL A 37 24.03 6.11 14.79
N ALA A 38 23.94 6.35 16.10
CA ALA A 38 25.03 6.93 16.88
C ALA A 38 26.31 6.07 16.88
N LEU A 39 26.17 4.75 16.79
CA LEU A 39 27.26 3.78 16.78
C LEU A 39 27.54 3.19 15.39
N HIS A 40 26.91 3.69 14.33
CA HIS A 40 27.05 3.13 12.98
C HIS A 40 28.48 3.17 12.46
N GLY A 41 29.28 4.17 12.86
CA GLY A 41 30.72 4.24 12.55
C GLY A 41 31.60 3.26 13.35
N LYS A 42 31.02 2.48 14.28
CA LYS A 42 31.72 1.57 15.21
C LYS A 42 31.02 0.22 15.29
N LEU A 43 30.78 -0.41 14.14
CA LEU A 43 29.99 -1.66 14.06
C LEU A 43 30.57 -2.83 14.87
N GLU A 44 31.89 -2.89 15.05
CA GLU A 44 32.52 -3.91 15.92
C GLU A 44 32.07 -3.75 17.37
N TYR A 45 32.15 -2.54 17.91
CA TYR A 45 31.69 -2.21 19.26
C TYR A 45 30.16 -2.39 19.39
N PHE A 46 29.41 -1.92 18.39
CA PHE A 46 27.96 -2.12 18.35
C PHE A 46 27.58 -3.61 18.42
N THR A 47 28.28 -4.46 17.66
CA THR A 47 28.06 -5.92 17.67
C THR A 47 28.45 -6.53 19.02
N ASP A 48 29.49 -6.01 19.68
CA ASP A 48 29.88 -6.47 21.02
C ASP A 48 28.84 -6.11 22.10
N ILE A 49 28.25 -4.91 22.02
CA ILE A 49 27.12 -4.51 22.86
C ILE A 49 25.91 -5.41 22.60
N LEU A 50 25.57 -5.64 21.32
CA LEU A 50 24.47 -6.52 20.93
C LEU A 50 24.65 -7.94 21.50
N ARG A 51 25.84 -8.54 21.36
CA ARG A 51 26.13 -9.87 21.92
C ARG A 51 25.97 -9.92 23.44
N THR A 52 26.42 -8.86 24.13
CA THR A 52 26.32 -8.77 25.59
C THR A 52 24.87 -8.74 26.03
N LEU A 53 24.07 -7.84 25.46
CA LEU A 53 22.64 -7.70 25.77
C LEU A 53 21.85 -8.96 25.36
N LEU A 54 22.23 -9.61 24.26
CA LEU A 54 21.57 -10.84 23.82
C LEU A 54 21.85 -11.99 24.78
N SER A 55 23.06 -12.06 25.35
CA SER A 55 23.41 -13.04 26.38
C SER A 55 22.58 -12.82 27.65
N ASP A 56 22.37 -11.57 28.05
CA ASP A 56 21.48 -11.21 29.17
C ASP A 56 20.03 -11.66 28.88
N LEU A 57 19.55 -11.46 27.65
CA LEU A 57 18.22 -11.92 27.23
C LEU A 57 18.09 -13.45 27.27
N VAL A 58 19.10 -14.17 26.78
CA VAL A 58 19.14 -15.64 26.83
C VAL A 58 19.00 -16.12 28.27
N ALA A 59 19.78 -15.57 29.21
CA ALA A 59 19.71 -15.96 30.60
C ALA A 59 18.29 -15.79 31.20
N GLN A 60 17.59 -14.71 30.84
CA GLN A 60 16.21 -14.48 31.29
C GLN A 60 15.21 -15.51 30.73
N TYR A 61 15.36 -15.92 29.47
CA TYR A 61 14.44 -16.87 28.83
C TYR A 61 14.76 -18.33 29.15
N VAL A 62 16.02 -18.66 29.47
CA VAL A 62 16.41 -19.97 30.02
C VAL A 62 15.70 -20.25 31.35
N ALA A 63 15.57 -19.23 32.21
CA ALA A 63 14.81 -19.36 33.45
C ALA A 63 13.28 -19.40 33.27
N LYS A 64 12.79 -19.12 32.05
CA LYS A 64 11.37 -19.10 31.68
C LYS A 64 11.11 -20.16 30.61
N ASN A 65 10.55 -19.77 29.47
CA ASN A 65 10.36 -20.62 28.31
C ASN A 65 11.27 -20.15 27.16
N PRO A 66 12.38 -20.84 26.86
CA PRO A 66 13.31 -20.46 25.81
C PRO A 66 12.66 -20.33 24.43
N LYS A 67 11.58 -21.10 24.16
CA LYS A 67 10.87 -21.07 22.88
C LYS A 67 10.12 -19.77 22.61
N LEU A 68 10.00 -18.89 23.61
CA LEU A 68 9.37 -17.57 23.47
C LEU A 68 10.38 -16.45 23.23
N MET A 69 11.68 -16.73 23.29
CA MET A 69 12.74 -15.74 23.06
C MET A 69 12.67 -15.22 21.60
N LEU A 70 12.83 -13.90 21.41
CA LEU A 70 12.79 -13.24 20.10
C LEU A 70 11.47 -13.43 19.33
N ARG A 71 10.38 -13.84 20.00
CA ARG A 71 9.06 -14.03 19.37
C ARG A 71 8.42 -12.71 18.95
N ARG A 72 8.79 -11.60 19.59
CA ARG A 72 8.29 -10.24 19.35
C ARG A 72 9.46 -9.26 19.39
N THR A 73 9.18 -7.98 19.21
CA THR A 73 10.18 -6.90 19.36
C THR A 73 9.74 -5.99 20.50
N GLU A 74 9.92 -6.47 21.73
CA GLU A 74 9.47 -5.79 22.94
C GLU A 74 10.64 -5.26 23.78
N THR A 75 11.87 -5.59 23.43
CA THR A 75 13.12 -5.14 24.07
C THR A 75 14.00 -4.31 23.13
N VAL A 76 14.89 -3.51 23.71
CA VAL A 76 15.91 -2.74 22.97
C VAL A 76 16.80 -3.68 22.17
N VAL A 77 17.25 -4.78 22.78
CA VAL A 77 18.15 -5.75 22.11
C VAL A 77 17.50 -6.43 20.91
N GLU A 78 16.20 -6.76 20.95
CA GLU A 78 15.47 -7.33 19.80
C GLU A 78 15.41 -6.33 18.63
N LYS A 79 15.22 -5.04 18.91
CA LYS A 79 15.23 -4.03 17.86
C LYS A 79 16.66 -3.76 17.35
N LEU A 80 17.67 -3.76 18.23
CA LEU A 80 19.08 -3.67 17.84
C LEU A 80 19.46 -4.83 16.91
N LEU A 81 19.00 -6.05 17.21
CA LEU A 81 19.21 -7.22 16.36
C LEU A 81 18.59 -7.06 14.97
N THR A 82 17.34 -6.59 14.90
CA THR A 82 16.68 -6.27 13.61
C THR A 82 17.49 -5.24 12.82
N ASN A 83 17.97 -4.18 13.49
CA ASN A 83 18.76 -3.14 12.84
C ASN A 83 20.12 -3.66 12.36
N TRP A 84 20.79 -4.48 13.17
CA TRP A 84 22.06 -5.13 12.82
C TRP A 84 21.90 -6.04 11.59
N MET A 85 20.86 -6.88 11.57
CA MET A 85 20.53 -7.71 10.41
C MET A 85 20.32 -6.86 9.16
N SER A 86 19.57 -5.77 9.25
CA SER A 86 19.36 -4.86 8.11
C SER A 86 20.66 -4.25 7.58
N ILE A 87 21.58 -3.86 8.46
CA ILE A 87 22.90 -3.32 8.06
C ILE A 87 23.71 -4.40 7.34
N CYS A 88 23.83 -5.58 7.94
CA CYS A 88 24.65 -6.67 7.41
C CYS A 88 24.08 -7.27 6.11
N LEU A 89 22.75 -7.31 5.97
CA LEU A 89 22.09 -7.92 4.83
C LEU A 89 21.77 -6.93 3.69
N TYR A 90 22.04 -5.63 3.84
CA TYR A 90 21.69 -4.65 2.81
C TYR A 90 22.30 -4.98 1.44
N THR A 91 23.60 -5.31 1.39
CA THR A 91 24.27 -5.67 0.13
C THR A 91 23.72 -6.97 -0.44
N PHE A 92 23.48 -7.99 0.40
CA PHE A 92 22.83 -9.22 -0.02
C PHE A 92 21.43 -8.97 -0.61
N VAL A 93 20.64 -8.10 0.03
CA VAL A 93 19.34 -7.71 -0.50
C VAL A 93 19.50 -6.98 -1.82
N ARG A 94 20.38 -5.98 -1.92
CA ARG A 94 20.58 -5.21 -3.16
C ARG A 94 21.09 -6.08 -4.31
N ASP A 95 22.02 -6.98 -4.04
CA ASP A 95 22.81 -7.68 -5.04
C ASP A 95 22.24 -9.08 -5.39
N SER A 96 21.34 -9.65 -4.57
CA SER A 96 20.79 -11.00 -4.79
C SER A 96 19.28 -11.13 -4.61
N VAL A 97 18.67 -10.46 -3.61
CA VAL A 97 17.23 -10.61 -3.31
C VAL A 97 16.37 -9.54 -4.00
N GLY A 98 16.97 -8.40 -4.36
CA GLY A 98 16.27 -7.22 -4.82
C GLY A 98 15.58 -7.43 -6.15
N GLU A 99 16.27 -8.06 -7.12
CA GLU A 99 15.71 -8.40 -8.42
C GLU A 99 14.52 -9.36 -8.32
N PRO A 100 14.61 -10.56 -7.69
CA PRO A 100 13.47 -11.46 -7.59
C PRO A 100 12.30 -10.86 -6.77
N LEU A 101 12.59 -10.06 -5.74
CA LEU A 101 11.55 -9.37 -4.97
C LEU A 101 10.83 -8.31 -5.82
N TYR A 102 11.58 -7.54 -6.61
CA TYR A 102 11.00 -6.56 -7.53
C TYR A 102 10.21 -7.24 -8.65
N MET A 103 10.72 -8.36 -9.20
CA MET A 103 10.02 -9.16 -10.19
C MET A 103 8.71 -9.73 -9.65
N LEU A 104 8.69 -10.20 -8.40
CA LEU A 104 7.47 -10.63 -7.72
C LEU A 104 6.46 -9.46 -7.60
N PHE A 105 6.93 -8.29 -7.14
CA PHE A 105 6.07 -7.09 -7.06
C PHE A 105 5.47 -6.72 -8.43
N ARG A 106 6.31 -6.68 -9.48
CA ARG A 106 5.87 -6.39 -10.85
C ARG A 106 4.94 -7.47 -11.39
N GLY A 107 5.20 -8.73 -11.10
CA GLY A 107 4.39 -9.87 -11.50
C GLY A 107 2.99 -9.83 -10.88
N ILE A 108 2.90 -9.60 -9.56
CA ILE A 108 1.63 -9.44 -8.84
C ILE A 108 0.84 -8.28 -9.43
N LYS A 109 1.47 -7.10 -9.56
CA LYS A 109 0.79 -5.92 -10.12
C LYS A 109 0.30 -6.16 -11.54
N HIS A 110 1.15 -6.71 -12.41
CA HIS A 110 0.77 -7.05 -13.78
C HIS A 110 -0.40 -8.04 -13.84
N GLN A 111 -0.42 -9.04 -12.97
CA GLN A 111 -1.50 -10.04 -12.94
C GLN A 111 -2.79 -9.47 -12.38
N VAL A 112 -2.74 -8.61 -11.35
CA VAL A 112 -3.89 -7.86 -10.83
C VAL A 112 -4.48 -6.95 -11.91
N ASP A 113 -3.63 -6.20 -12.62
CA ASP A 113 -4.04 -5.22 -13.64
C ASP A 113 -4.74 -5.84 -14.87
N LYS A 114 -4.65 -7.17 -15.08
CA LYS A 114 -5.36 -7.90 -16.15
C LYS A 114 -6.86 -8.05 -15.90
N GLY A 115 -7.34 -7.75 -14.69
CA GLY A 115 -8.74 -7.91 -14.32
C GLY A 115 -9.29 -6.67 -13.60
N PRO A 116 -10.62 -6.55 -13.49
CA PRO A 116 -11.25 -5.42 -12.81
C PRO A 116 -10.82 -5.31 -11.35
N VAL A 117 -10.63 -4.07 -10.90
CA VAL A 117 -10.39 -3.70 -9.51
C VAL A 117 -11.40 -2.62 -9.13
N ASP A 118 -12.18 -2.86 -8.08
CA ASP A 118 -13.13 -1.88 -7.57
C ASP A 118 -12.37 -0.77 -6.81
N SER A 119 -12.55 0.49 -7.24
CA SER A 119 -11.74 1.62 -6.75
C SER A 119 -12.16 2.07 -5.34
N VAL A 120 -13.34 1.65 -4.86
CA VAL A 120 -13.87 2.06 -3.55
C VAL A 120 -13.55 1.00 -2.51
N THR A 121 -13.82 -0.27 -2.81
CA THR A 121 -13.64 -1.40 -1.87
C THR A 121 -12.23 -2.01 -1.94
N GLY A 122 -11.49 -1.78 -3.02
CA GLY A 122 -10.20 -2.40 -3.30
C GLY A 122 -10.29 -3.91 -3.60
N LYS A 123 -11.49 -4.42 -3.90
CA LYS A 123 -11.68 -5.82 -4.31
C LYS A 123 -11.23 -6.01 -5.76
N ALA A 124 -10.48 -7.07 -6.03
CA ALA A 124 -9.88 -7.33 -7.33
C ALA A 124 -10.31 -8.69 -7.91
N LYS A 125 -10.34 -8.79 -9.24
CA LYS A 125 -10.63 -10.06 -9.91
C LYS A 125 -9.57 -11.12 -9.63
N TYR A 126 -8.29 -10.73 -9.65
CA TYR A 126 -7.14 -11.58 -9.37
C TYR A 126 -6.50 -11.15 -8.04
N THR A 127 -6.48 -12.04 -7.06
CA THR A 127 -5.93 -11.78 -5.72
C THR A 127 -5.58 -13.10 -5.04
N LEU A 128 -4.72 -13.04 -4.02
CA LEU A 128 -4.41 -14.17 -3.15
C LEU A 128 -5.25 -14.17 -1.86
N ASN A 129 -6.03 -13.12 -1.62
CA ASN A 129 -6.82 -12.95 -0.40
C ASN A 129 -8.32 -13.01 -0.71
N ASP A 130 -9.01 -13.98 -0.11
CA ASP A 130 -10.44 -14.24 -0.29
C ASP A 130 -11.33 -13.05 0.10
N ASN A 131 -10.94 -12.29 1.12
CA ASN A 131 -11.66 -11.10 1.59
C ASN A 131 -11.51 -9.92 0.62
N ARG A 132 -10.49 -9.94 -0.24
CA ARG A 132 -10.24 -8.94 -1.29
C ARG A 132 -10.67 -9.40 -2.67
N LEU A 133 -11.34 -10.55 -2.78
CA LEU A 133 -11.82 -11.07 -4.06
C LEU A 133 -13.09 -10.33 -4.49
N LEU A 134 -13.10 -9.82 -5.71
CA LEU A 134 -14.30 -9.31 -6.37
C LEU A 134 -15.17 -10.51 -6.76
N ARG A 135 -16.31 -10.70 -6.09
CA ARG A 135 -17.13 -11.90 -6.23
C ARG A 135 -18.11 -11.79 -7.40
N GLU A 136 -18.52 -10.56 -7.67
CA GLU A 136 -19.41 -10.17 -8.74
C GLU A 136 -18.71 -10.38 -10.10
N ASP A 137 -19.43 -10.96 -11.04
CA ASP A 137 -18.94 -11.16 -12.41
C ASP A 137 -19.21 -9.88 -13.21
N VAL A 138 -18.20 -9.02 -13.23
CA VAL A 138 -18.25 -7.75 -13.95
C VAL A 138 -17.76 -7.98 -15.38
N GLU A 139 -18.59 -7.63 -16.36
CA GLU A 139 -18.16 -7.59 -17.76
C GLU A 139 -17.13 -6.47 -17.97
N TYR A 140 -16.05 -6.79 -18.69
CA TYR A 140 -15.02 -5.83 -19.05
C TYR A 140 -14.34 -6.22 -20.35
N ARG A 141 -13.73 -5.24 -21.00
CA ARG A 141 -12.97 -5.39 -22.25
C ARG A 141 -11.59 -4.75 -22.09
N PRO A 142 -10.51 -5.46 -22.49
CA PRO A 142 -9.19 -4.85 -22.53
C PRO A 142 -9.14 -3.78 -23.64
N LEU A 143 -8.53 -2.64 -23.33
CA LEU A 143 -8.23 -1.57 -24.27
C LEU A 143 -6.72 -1.30 -24.28
N THR A 144 -6.19 -0.87 -25.41
CA THR A 144 -4.83 -0.37 -25.56
C THR A 144 -4.88 1.10 -25.94
N LEU A 145 -4.61 1.97 -24.96
CA LEU A 145 -4.53 3.42 -25.17
C LEU A 145 -3.19 3.80 -25.77
N ASN A 146 -3.17 4.81 -26.63
CA ASN A 146 -1.97 5.47 -27.10
C ASN A 146 -1.66 6.66 -26.16
N ALA A 147 -0.83 6.41 -25.14
CA ALA A 147 -0.57 7.38 -24.06
C ALA A 147 0.50 8.39 -24.44
N LEU A 148 0.25 9.67 -24.15
CA LEU A 148 1.18 10.77 -24.36
C LEU A 148 1.52 11.46 -23.04
N LEU A 149 2.74 11.95 -22.92
CA LEU A 149 3.14 12.84 -21.83
C LEU A 149 3.27 14.26 -22.38
N ALA A 150 2.38 15.16 -21.96
CA ALA A 150 2.40 16.57 -22.36
C ALA A 150 3.09 17.45 -21.31
N VAL A 151 4.06 16.89 -20.58
CA VAL A 151 4.76 17.54 -19.46
C VAL A 151 6.26 17.57 -19.76
N GLY A 152 6.87 18.77 -19.73
CA GLY A 152 8.31 18.97 -19.92
C GLY A 152 8.71 19.53 -21.29
N PRO A 153 10.02 19.82 -21.51
CA PRO A 153 10.51 20.35 -22.78
C PRO A 153 10.38 19.28 -23.88
N GLY A 154 9.55 19.54 -24.90
CA GLY A 154 9.16 18.57 -25.93
C GLY A 154 7.67 18.20 -25.96
N ALA A 155 6.84 18.88 -25.15
CA ALA A 155 5.38 18.77 -25.21
C ALA A 155 4.86 19.12 -26.62
N GLY A 156 4.64 18.10 -27.45
CA GLY A 156 4.20 18.25 -28.84
C GLY A 156 4.75 17.19 -29.80
N GLU A 157 5.90 16.56 -29.48
CA GLU A 157 6.59 15.59 -30.36
C GLU A 157 6.74 14.18 -29.75
N ALA A 158 6.14 13.94 -28.57
CA ALA A 158 6.27 12.65 -27.89
C ALA A 158 5.61 11.53 -28.69
N GLN A 159 6.39 10.50 -29.04
CA GLN A 159 5.84 9.25 -29.56
C GLN A 159 4.92 8.64 -28.51
N GLY A 160 3.71 8.26 -28.94
CA GLY A 160 2.74 7.63 -28.06
C GLY A 160 3.19 6.26 -27.59
N VAL A 161 2.94 5.97 -26.31
CA VAL A 161 3.30 4.71 -25.65
C VAL A 161 2.02 3.86 -25.50
N PRO A 162 2.00 2.61 -25.99
CA PRO A 162 0.83 1.75 -25.81
C PRO A 162 0.66 1.35 -24.34
N VAL A 163 -0.53 1.60 -23.77
CA VAL A 163 -0.87 1.28 -22.38
C VAL A 163 -2.10 0.40 -22.35
N LYS A 164 -1.96 -0.81 -21.79
CA LYS A 164 -3.08 -1.73 -21.59
C LYS A 164 -3.89 -1.33 -20.36
N VAL A 165 -5.19 -1.14 -20.55
CA VAL A 165 -6.18 -0.80 -19.52
C VAL A 165 -7.44 -1.64 -19.75
N LEU A 166 -8.45 -1.48 -18.91
CA LEU A 166 -9.77 -2.08 -19.05
C LEU A 166 -10.80 -0.97 -19.22
N ASP A 167 -11.84 -1.20 -20.02
CA ASP A 167 -12.95 -0.25 -20.15
C ASP A 167 -13.64 0.07 -18.81
N CYS A 168 -13.64 -0.89 -17.88
CA CYS A 168 -14.13 -0.72 -16.52
C CYS A 168 -13.15 -0.06 -15.55
N ASP A 169 -11.96 0.39 -15.97
CA ASP A 169 -11.07 1.16 -15.09
C ASP A 169 -11.65 2.57 -14.88
N THR A 170 -11.57 3.10 -13.66
CA THR A 170 -11.80 4.53 -13.41
C THR A 170 -10.73 5.38 -14.11
N ILE A 171 -10.96 6.70 -14.21
CA ILE A 171 -9.98 7.60 -14.81
C ILE A 171 -8.69 7.66 -13.98
N SER A 172 -8.79 7.61 -12.65
CA SER A 172 -7.63 7.49 -11.77
C SER A 172 -6.87 6.19 -11.98
N GLN A 173 -7.55 5.05 -12.12
CA GLN A 173 -6.91 3.76 -12.40
C GLN A 173 -6.21 3.75 -13.77
N ALA A 174 -6.85 4.31 -14.80
CA ALA A 174 -6.24 4.48 -16.11
C ALA A 174 -4.99 5.39 -16.04
N LYS A 175 -5.07 6.50 -15.31
CA LYS A 175 -3.93 7.42 -15.06
C LYS A 175 -2.77 6.72 -14.37
N GLU A 176 -3.02 5.90 -13.35
CA GLU A 176 -1.97 5.11 -12.68
C GLU A 176 -1.28 4.15 -13.66
N LYS A 177 -2.05 3.41 -14.46
CA LYS A 177 -1.52 2.49 -15.48
C LYS A 177 -0.71 3.23 -16.55
N MET A 178 -1.14 4.43 -16.94
CA MET A 178 -0.39 5.30 -17.87
C MET A 178 0.93 5.76 -17.25
N LEU A 179 0.91 6.26 -16.01
CA LEU A 179 2.11 6.70 -15.29
C LEU A 179 3.13 5.57 -15.15
N ASP A 180 2.68 4.34 -14.92
CA ASP A 180 3.58 3.19 -14.81
C ASP A 180 4.33 2.84 -16.09
N GLN A 181 3.73 3.11 -17.26
CA GLN A 181 4.38 2.90 -18.56
C GLN A 181 5.21 4.11 -18.98
N LEU A 182 4.66 5.33 -18.86
CA LEU A 182 5.34 6.57 -19.25
C LEU A 182 6.59 6.83 -18.38
N TYR A 183 6.57 6.42 -17.10
CA TYR A 183 7.69 6.55 -16.16
C TYR A 183 8.34 5.19 -15.82
N LYS A 184 8.33 4.25 -16.77
CA LYS A 184 9.00 2.96 -16.60
C LYS A 184 10.50 3.17 -16.36
N GLY A 185 11.04 2.59 -15.28
CA GLY A 185 12.44 2.77 -14.88
C GLY A 185 12.71 4.03 -14.04
N VAL A 186 11.72 4.91 -13.84
CA VAL A 186 11.85 6.10 -12.99
C VAL A 186 11.34 5.80 -11.57
N PRO A 187 12.15 6.04 -10.51
CA PRO A 187 11.73 5.87 -9.12
C PRO A 187 10.53 6.75 -8.75
N LEU A 188 9.66 6.27 -7.85
CA LEU A 188 8.45 6.99 -7.42
C LEU A 188 8.73 8.42 -6.95
N ALA A 189 9.83 8.64 -6.23
CA ALA A 189 10.21 9.97 -5.70
C ALA A 189 10.53 11.01 -6.79
N GLN A 190 10.80 10.58 -8.03
CA GLN A 190 11.06 11.44 -9.19
C GLN A 190 9.86 11.54 -10.12
N ARG A 191 8.78 10.77 -9.88
CA ARG A 191 7.56 10.83 -10.67
C ARG A 191 6.71 12.04 -10.24
N PRO A 192 5.93 12.64 -11.16
CA PRO A 192 4.99 13.69 -10.80
C PRO A 192 3.92 13.15 -9.85
N ASP A 193 3.38 14.02 -9.01
CA ASP A 193 2.20 13.71 -8.22
C ASP A 193 1.00 13.48 -9.16
N PRO A 194 0.31 12.32 -9.11
CA PRO A 194 -0.85 12.06 -9.96
C PRO A 194 -1.95 13.11 -9.86
N ARG A 195 -2.04 13.86 -8.73
CA ARG A 195 -3.04 14.90 -8.49
C ARG A 195 -2.77 16.19 -9.28
N THR A 196 -1.54 16.40 -9.74
CA THR A 196 -1.17 17.56 -10.56
C THR A 196 -1.37 17.32 -12.05
N LEU A 197 -1.93 16.16 -12.42
CA LEU A 197 -2.11 15.73 -13.80
C LEU A 197 -3.57 15.37 -14.08
N ASP A 198 -4.08 15.94 -15.16
CA ASP A 198 -5.37 15.59 -15.75
C ASP A 198 -5.19 14.60 -16.90
N VAL A 199 -6.24 13.82 -17.15
CA VAL A 199 -6.31 12.87 -18.26
C VAL A 199 -7.06 13.53 -19.41
N GLU A 200 -6.39 13.79 -20.52
CA GLU A 200 -6.98 14.41 -21.71
C GLU A 200 -7.15 13.38 -22.82
N TRP A 201 -8.39 13.10 -23.21
CA TRP A 201 -8.68 12.31 -24.41
C TRP A 201 -8.67 13.20 -25.65
N ARG A 202 -7.88 12.82 -26.66
CA ARG A 202 -7.72 13.53 -27.94
C ARG A 202 -8.42 12.76 -29.05
N SER A 203 -9.65 13.14 -29.38
CA SER A 203 -10.47 12.41 -30.35
C SER A 203 -10.51 13.16 -31.70
N GLY A 204 -9.36 13.23 -32.38
CA GLY A 204 -9.25 13.79 -33.74
C GLY A 204 -10.05 15.08 -33.95
N VAL A 205 -11.08 15.01 -34.81
CA VAL A 205 -11.98 16.13 -35.17
C VAL A 205 -12.89 16.62 -34.03
N ALA A 206 -13.08 15.84 -32.96
CA ALA A 206 -13.94 16.16 -31.82
C ALA A 206 -13.22 16.95 -30.71
N GLY A 207 -11.94 17.30 -30.90
CA GLY A 207 -11.17 18.12 -29.97
C GLY A 207 -10.59 17.35 -28.78
N HIS A 208 -10.32 18.09 -27.72
CA HIS A 208 -9.69 17.64 -26.48
C HIS A 208 -10.73 17.61 -25.36
N LEU A 209 -10.83 16.51 -24.62
CA LEU A 209 -11.74 16.35 -23.49
C LEU A 209 -10.97 15.92 -22.25
N ILE A 210 -11.09 16.68 -21.16
CA ILE A 210 -10.58 16.27 -19.85
C ILE A 210 -11.54 15.25 -19.24
N LEU A 211 -11.00 14.08 -18.89
CA LEU A 211 -11.70 13.01 -18.20
C LEU A 211 -11.38 13.11 -16.69
N SER A 212 -12.37 12.83 -15.86
CA SER A 212 -12.21 12.77 -14.40
C SER A 212 -13.09 11.67 -13.82
N ASP A 213 -12.76 11.19 -12.62
CA ASP A 213 -13.58 10.19 -11.92
C ASP A 213 -14.99 10.71 -11.60
N GLU A 214 -15.13 12.03 -11.52
CA GLU A 214 -16.40 12.72 -11.27
C GLU A 214 -16.46 14.00 -12.10
N ASP A 215 -17.59 14.20 -12.78
CA ASP A 215 -17.92 15.42 -13.50
C ASP A 215 -19.44 15.56 -13.66
N VAL A 216 -19.87 16.53 -14.46
CA VAL A 216 -21.30 16.79 -14.73
C VAL A 216 -22.01 15.63 -15.41
N THR A 217 -21.27 14.67 -15.97
CA THR A 217 -21.80 13.51 -16.69
C THR A 217 -21.96 12.28 -15.80
N SER A 218 -21.48 12.32 -14.55
CA SER A 218 -21.49 11.18 -13.64
C SER A 218 -22.89 10.66 -13.32
N GLU A 219 -23.05 9.34 -13.34
CA GLU A 219 -24.32 8.67 -13.05
C GLU A 219 -24.65 8.75 -11.55
N VAL A 220 -25.77 9.38 -11.21
CA VAL A 220 -26.31 9.44 -9.84
C VAL A 220 -27.63 8.68 -9.76
N GLN A 221 -27.71 7.71 -8.84
CA GLN A 221 -28.89 6.90 -8.57
C GLN A 221 -29.21 6.94 -7.07
N GLY A 222 -30.17 7.78 -6.68
CA GLY A 222 -30.51 7.99 -5.27
C GLY A 222 -29.31 8.56 -4.50
N LEU A 223 -28.90 7.88 -3.43
CA LEU A 223 -27.75 8.25 -2.59
C LEU A 223 -26.40 7.72 -3.12
N TRP A 224 -26.36 7.22 -4.36
CA TRP A 224 -25.16 6.60 -4.93
C TRP A 224 -24.72 7.31 -6.19
N ARG A 225 -23.43 7.65 -6.28
CA ARG A 225 -22.79 8.16 -7.49
C ARG A 225 -21.76 7.16 -7.99
N ARG A 226 -21.86 6.79 -9.26
CA ARG A 226 -20.90 5.90 -9.90
C ARG A 226 -19.67 6.71 -10.33
N LEU A 227 -18.48 6.21 -10.03
CA LEU A 227 -17.24 6.78 -10.57
C LEU A 227 -17.19 6.56 -12.09
N ASN A 228 -16.78 7.59 -12.82
CA ASN A 228 -16.66 7.55 -14.26
C ASN A 228 -15.53 6.60 -14.67
N THR A 229 -15.79 5.78 -15.69
CA THR A 229 -14.85 4.81 -16.26
C THR A 229 -14.52 5.15 -17.71
N LEU A 230 -13.54 4.46 -18.31
CA LEU A 230 -13.31 4.58 -19.75
C LEU A 230 -14.54 4.18 -20.58
N GLN A 231 -15.31 3.20 -20.10
CA GLN A 231 -16.57 2.78 -20.71
C GLN A 231 -17.66 3.86 -20.63
N HIS A 232 -17.73 4.60 -19.51
CA HIS A 232 -18.67 5.71 -19.33
C HIS A 232 -18.52 6.76 -20.44
N TYR A 233 -17.28 7.17 -20.72
CA TYR A 233 -16.95 8.09 -21.81
C TYR A 233 -16.89 7.43 -23.19
N LYS A 234 -17.13 6.12 -23.29
CA LYS A 234 -17.05 5.32 -24.52
C LYS A 234 -15.70 5.45 -25.22
N VAL A 235 -14.61 5.48 -24.45
CA VAL A 235 -13.25 5.55 -25.00
C VAL A 235 -12.96 4.28 -25.80
N PRO A 236 -12.66 4.38 -27.11
CA PRO A 236 -12.40 3.22 -27.94
C PRO A 236 -10.99 2.65 -27.75
N ASP A 237 -10.79 1.40 -28.18
CA ASP A 237 -9.46 0.82 -28.32
C ASP A 237 -8.60 1.67 -29.28
N GLY A 238 -7.31 1.83 -28.98
CA GLY A 238 -6.40 2.69 -29.75
C GLY A 238 -6.56 4.20 -29.51
N ALA A 239 -7.45 4.64 -28.61
CA ALA A 239 -7.65 6.06 -28.32
C ALA A 239 -6.35 6.74 -27.85
N THR A 240 -6.11 7.96 -28.34
CA THR A 240 -4.98 8.78 -27.91
C THR A 240 -5.34 9.57 -26.65
N VAL A 241 -4.60 9.36 -25.57
CA VAL A 241 -4.86 9.95 -24.25
C VAL A 241 -3.58 10.56 -23.72
N ALA A 242 -3.61 11.83 -23.33
CA ALA A 242 -2.45 12.56 -22.81
C ALA A 242 -2.58 12.81 -21.30
N LEU A 243 -1.46 12.77 -20.59
CA LEU A 243 -1.36 13.36 -19.26
C LEU A 243 -0.91 14.82 -19.40
N VAL A 244 -1.76 15.74 -18.98
CA VAL A 244 -1.55 17.19 -19.07
C VAL A 244 -1.47 17.79 -17.65
N PRO A 245 -0.70 18.86 -17.42
CA PRO A 245 -0.73 19.56 -16.13
C PRO A 245 -2.12 20.07 -15.81
N CYS A 246 -2.57 19.88 -14.56
CA CYS A 246 -3.86 20.40 -14.12
C CYS A 246 -3.83 21.95 -14.10
N LEU A 247 -4.70 22.58 -14.91
CA LEU A 247 -4.74 24.04 -15.06
C LEU A 247 -5.61 24.72 -13.99
N THR A 248 -6.53 23.99 -13.38
CA THR A 248 -7.35 24.46 -12.27
C THR A 248 -6.65 24.17 -10.95
N LYS A 249 -6.17 25.22 -10.28
CA LYS A 249 -5.90 25.18 -8.83
C LYS A 249 -7.23 25.01 -8.08
N HIS A 250 -7.87 23.85 -8.17
CA HIS A 250 -8.87 23.50 -7.19
C HIS A 250 -8.16 23.36 -5.86
N VAL A 251 -8.35 24.41 -5.05
CA VAL A 251 -8.04 24.55 -3.64
C VAL A 251 -7.81 23.20 -2.98
N LEU A 252 -6.57 22.99 -2.55
CA LEU A 252 -6.18 21.99 -1.57
C LEU A 252 -7.23 21.99 -0.45
N ARG A 253 -8.11 20.98 -0.43
CA ARG A 253 -8.87 20.67 0.78
C ARG A 253 -7.90 19.97 1.72
N GLU A 254 -7.28 20.82 2.53
CA GLU A 254 -6.53 20.60 3.77
C GLU A 254 -5.41 19.55 3.78
N ASN A 255 -4.20 20.10 3.94
CA ASN A 255 -3.14 19.50 4.76
C ASN A 255 -3.73 18.90 6.04
N GLN A 256 -3.64 17.59 6.18
CA GLN A 256 -3.36 17.01 7.49
C GLN A 256 -1.92 16.53 7.47
N ASP A 257 -1.17 17.04 8.44
CA ASP A 257 0.23 16.77 8.66
C ASP A 257 0.53 15.27 8.57
N TYR A 258 1.50 14.94 7.74
CA TYR A 258 2.06 13.61 7.61
C TYR A 258 2.72 13.20 8.94
N VAL A 259 2.04 12.36 9.72
CA VAL A 259 2.63 11.59 10.82
C VAL A 259 2.73 10.12 10.37
N PRO A 260 3.94 9.55 10.21
CA PRO A 260 4.09 8.16 9.81
C PRO A 260 3.75 7.22 10.96
N GLY A 261 2.68 6.45 10.79
CA GLY A 261 2.37 5.28 11.61
C GLY A 261 1.05 5.39 12.37
N GLU A 262 -0.08 5.34 11.67
CA GLU A 262 -1.37 4.84 12.15
C GLU A 262 -2.38 4.93 10.99
N ARG A 263 -2.51 3.86 10.21
CA ARG A 263 -3.78 3.58 9.52
C ARG A 263 -4.60 2.68 10.43
N THR A 264 -4.99 3.21 11.58
CA THR A 264 -6.23 2.80 12.22
C THR A 264 -7.38 3.27 11.32
N PRO A 265 -8.44 2.45 11.13
CA PRO A 265 -9.64 2.89 10.44
C PRO A 265 -10.34 3.90 11.35
N MET A 266 -9.91 5.15 11.28
CA MET A 266 -10.61 6.24 11.93
C MET A 266 -11.87 6.49 11.11
N LEU A 267 -13.00 6.28 11.79
CA LEU A 267 -14.37 6.65 11.44
C LEU A 267 -14.42 7.59 10.24
N GLU A 268 -14.93 7.07 9.13
CA GLU A 268 -15.47 7.91 8.06
C GLU A 268 -16.36 8.95 8.73
N ASP A 269 -16.12 10.23 8.46
CA ASP A 269 -17.11 11.27 8.70
C ASP A 269 -18.38 10.79 8.01
N VAL A 270 -19.30 10.24 8.80
CA VAL A 270 -20.61 9.81 8.36
C VAL A 270 -21.34 11.11 8.06
N ASP A 271 -21.15 11.61 6.85
CA ASP A 271 -22.00 12.61 6.25
C ASP A 271 -23.33 11.88 6.01
N GLU A 272 -24.17 11.86 7.05
CA GLU A 272 -25.39 11.06 7.23
C GLU A 272 -26.53 11.48 6.26
N GLY A 273 -26.17 12.13 5.14
CA GLY A 273 -27.03 12.48 4.02
C GLY A 273 -26.28 12.71 2.69
N GLY A 274 -24.99 12.39 2.61
CA GLY A 274 -24.16 12.60 1.42
C GLY A 274 -24.34 11.53 0.34
N ILE A 275 -24.18 11.93 -0.93
CA ILE A 275 -24.13 10.98 -2.05
C ILE A 275 -22.83 10.17 -1.95
N ARG A 276 -22.93 8.85 -1.79
CA ARG A 276 -21.79 7.94 -1.62
C ARG A 276 -21.24 7.46 -2.96
N PRO A 277 -19.91 7.44 -3.15
CA PRO A 277 -19.31 6.92 -4.37
C PRO A 277 -19.34 5.39 -4.40
N TRP A 278 -19.50 4.82 -5.60
CA TRP A 278 -19.29 3.40 -5.87
C TRP A 278 -18.65 3.20 -7.25
N HIS A 279 -17.97 2.07 -7.47
CA HIS A 279 -17.32 1.78 -8.76
C HIS A 279 -17.99 0.61 -9.50
N LEU A 280 -17.61 -0.62 -9.16
CA LEU A 280 -18.10 -1.84 -9.80
C LEU A 280 -19.22 -2.46 -8.98
N VAL A 281 -19.09 -2.42 -7.65
CA VAL A 281 -20.03 -3.03 -6.72
C VAL A 281 -20.42 -2.00 -5.68
N LYS A 282 -21.73 -1.82 -5.47
CA LYS A 282 -22.23 -0.98 -4.38
C LYS A 282 -21.84 -1.66 -3.06
N PRO A 283 -21.16 -0.95 -2.14
CA PRO A 283 -20.85 -1.49 -0.82
C PRO A 283 -22.12 -2.03 -0.17
N SER A 284 -22.08 -3.30 0.26
CA SER A 284 -23.18 -3.89 1.02
C SER A 284 -23.23 -3.21 2.39
N GLU A 285 -24.31 -2.48 2.68
CA GLU A 285 -24.66 -2.10 4.05
C GLU A 285 -25.12 -3.36 4.78
N GLU A 286 -24.19 -4.17 5.29
CA GLU A 286 -24.58 -5.20 6.25
C GLU A 286 -24.95 -4.51 7.56
N PRO A 287 -26.19 -4.69 8.08
CA PRO A 287 -26.55 -4.15 9.39
C PRO A 287 -25.63 -4.75 10.46
N GLU A 288 -25.37 -3.97 11.53
CA GLU A 288 -24.49 -4.40 12.62
C GLU A 288 -24.75 -5.84 13.05
N PRO A 289 -23.69 -6.64 13.30
CA PRO A 289 -23.88 -8.02 13.72
C PRO A 289 -24.70 -8.05 15.02
N PRO A 290 -25.72 -8.92 15.12
CA PRO A 290 -26.61 -8.95 16.27
C PRO A 290 -25.82 -9.19 17.56
N ARG A 291 -26.23 -8.50 18.64
CA ARG A 291 -25.56 -8.58 19.96
C ARG A 291 -25.35 -10.04 20.36
N PRO A 292 -24.12 -10.44 20.74
CA PRO A 292 -23.84 -11.82 21.09
C PRO A 292 -24.70 -12.25 22.29
N ARG A 293 -25.30 -13.44 22.20
CA ARG A 293 -26.09 -14.03 23.29
C ARG A 293 -25.18 -14.25 24.51
N ARG A 294 -25.65 -13.89 25.71
CA ARG A 294 -24.93 -14.15 26.99
C ARG A 294 -24.59 -15.63 27.08
N GLY A 295 -23.30 -15.97 27.18
CA GLY A 295 -22.79 -17.34 27.26
C GLY A 295 -22.23 -17.92 25.96
N SER A 296 -22.27 -17.19 24.84
CA SER A 296 -21.68 -17.67 23.58
C SER A 296 -20.15 -17.51 23.57
N LEU A 297 -19.44 -18.63 23.64
CA LEU A 297 -18.02 -18.72 23.31
C LEU A 297 -17.89 -18.68 21.77
N ARG A 298 -18.06 -17.50 21.16
CA ARG A 298 -17.80 -17.29 19.72
C ARG A 298 -16.30 -17.50 19.44
N GLY A 299 -15.89 -18.75 19.25
CA GLY A 299 -14.59 -19.11 18.72
C GLY A 299 -14.54 -18.70 17.25
N GLY A 300 -13.75 -17.66 16.93
CA GLY A 300 -13.70 -17.02 15.60
C GLY A 300 -13.30 -17.92 14.44
N GLU A 301 -12.86 -19.16 14.69
CA GLU A 301 -12.29 -20.06 13.68
C GLU A 301 -13.29 -21.06 13.08
N ARG A 302 -14.35 -21.47 13.79
CA ARG A 302 -15.24 -22.56 13.30
C ARG A 302 -16.63 -22.11 12.86
N GLU A 303 -17.24 -21.14 13.54
CA GLU A 303 -18.60 -20.67 13.19
C GLU A 303 -18.59 -19.50 12.19
N ARG A 304 -17.49 -18.74 12.11
CA ARG A 304 -17.39 -17.55 11.24
C ARG A 304 -16.70 -17.82 9.91
N ALA A 305 -15.76 -18.76 9.86
CA ALA A 305 -15.05 -19.13 8.65
C ALA A 305 -15.88 -20.12 7.81
N LYS A 306 -16.81 -19.59 7.02
CA LYS A 306 -17.52 -20.39 6.02
C LYS A 306 -16.51 -20.86 4.97
N ALA A 307 -16.65 -22.10 4.49
CA ALA A 307 -15.81 -22.64 3.42
C ALA A 307 -15.88 -21.72 2.19
N ILE A 308 -14.72 -21.45 1.58
CA ILE A 308 -14.63 -20.63 0.37
C ILE A 308 -15.26 -21.44 -0.78
N PRO A 309 -16.30 -20.92 -1.46
CA PRO A 309 -16.89 -21.58 -2.62
C PRO A 309 -15.84 -21.91 -3.69
N GLU A 310 -15.96 -23.08 -4.32
CA GLU A 310 -14.99 -23.61 -5.30
C GLU A 310 -14.74 -22.64 -6.47
N ILE A 311 -15.79 -21.95 -6.93
CA ILE A 311 -15.71 -20.93 -7.98
C ILE A 311 -14.72 -19.80 -7.66
N TYR A 312 -14.60 -19.44 -6.38
CA TYR A 312 -13.69 -18.40 -5.91
C TYR A 312 -12.31 -18.97 -5.63
N LEU A 313 -12.25 -20.20 -5.12
CA LEU A 313 -10.99 -20.90 -4.87
C LEU A 313 -10.19 -21.09 -6.16
N THR A 314 -10.83 -21.46 -7.28
CA THR A 314 -10.16 -21.60 -8.58
C THR A 314 -9.50 -20.29 -9.03
N ARG A 315 -10.11 -19.14 -8.77
CA ARG A 315 -9.53 -17.83 -9.08
C ARG A 315 -8.32 -17.49 -8.19
N LEU A 316 -8.39 -17.82 -6.90
CA LEU A 316 -7.26 -17.66 -5.98
C LEU A 316 -6.09 -18.58 -6.39
N LEU A 317 -6.38 -19.83 -6.77
CA LEU A 317 -5.38 -20.78 -7.26
C LEU A 317 -4.77 -20.33 -8.59
N SER A 318 -5.57 -19.74 -9.48
CA SER A 318 -5.07 -19.15 -10.74
C SER A 318 -4.18 -17.92 -10.52
N MET A 319 -4.32 -17.19 -9.41
CA MET A 319 -3.40 -16.09 -9.05
C MET A 319 -2.12 -16.63 -8.40
N LYS A 320 -2.21 -17.77 -7.72
CA LYS A 320 -1.09 -18.42 -7.02
C LYS A 320 -0.15 -19.17 -7.97
N GLY A 321 -0.69 -19.73 -9.06
CA GLY A 321 0.10 -20.33 -10.14
C GLY A 321 0.71 -19.28 -11.05
#